data_AF-A0AAU8TWE9-F1
#
_entry.id   AF-A0AAU8TWE9-F1
#
_cell.length_a   1.000
_cell.length_b   1.000
_cell.length_c   1.000
_cell.angle_alpha   90.00
_cell.angle_beta   90.00
_cell.angle_gamma   90.00
#
_symmetry.space_group_name_H-M   'P 1'
#
loop_
_entity.id
_entity.type
_entity.pdbx_description
1 polymer ?
#
loop_
_entity_poly.entity_id
_entity_poly.type
_entity_poly.pdbx_seq_one_letter_code
_entity_poly.pdbx_strand_id
1 'polypeptide(L)'
;MWVYRSNDLDPGTGITVFDYQAGRSGADARAFLDDWKGHLVVDDYAGYKALFTQGVTEVGCMAHARRKFFELHAANQSAVAAEALQRIAELYEIESRGRTLTCEARQQLRTGEAAVKLQALHQWLLSTRPGVANGSGLARAMDYSAQALGGVVTLCRQR
;
A
#
# COMPACT_ATOMS: atom_id res chain seq x y z
N MET A 1 20.27 5.16 2.27
CA MET A 1 19.74 5.69 1.00
C MET A 1 18.23 5.71 1.09
N TRP A 2 17.64 6.87 0.85
CA TRP A 2 16.21 7.09 0.68
C TRP A 2 15.90 7.30 -0.80
N VAL A 3 14.71 6.88 -1.22
CA VAL A 3 14.24 7.07 -2.59
C VAL A 3 12.86 7.71 -2.54
N TYR A 4 12.74 8.88 -3.12
CA TYR A 4 11.48 9.61 -3.27
C TYR A 4 11.11 9.65 -4.74
N ARG A 5 9.83 9.41 -5.04
CA ARG A 5 9.33 9.42 -6.41
C ARG A 5 8.02 10.18 -6.47
N SER A 6 7.87 11.04 -7.47
CA SER A 6 6.58 11.68 -7.76
C SER A 6 5.57 10.65 -8.26
N ASN A 7 4.28 11.00 -8.19
CA ASN A 7 3.24 10.11 -8.70
C ASN A 7 3.23 10.10 -10.24
N ASP A 8 2.88 8.97 -10.86
CA ASP A 8 2.90 8.77 -12.32
C ASP A 8 1.70 9.40 -13.06
N LEU A 9 0.71 9.93 -12.33
CA LEU A 9 -0.49 10.56 -12.86
C LEU A 9 -0.39 12.10 -12.90
N ASP A 10 0.67 12.67 -12.33
CA ASP A 10 0.97 14.09 -12.45
C ASP A 10 1.47 14.37 -13.88
N PRO A 11 0.88 15.34 -14.61
CA PRO A 11 1.34 15.68 -15.97
C PRO A 11 2.77 16.25 -16.02
N GLY A 12 3.37 16.57 -14.86
CA GLY A 12 4.75 17.03 -14.77
C GLY A 12 5.81 15.96 -15.13
N THR A 13 7.07 16.39 -15.15
CA THR A 13 8.19 15.45 -15.30
C THR A 13 8.26 14.55 -14.07
N GLY A 14 8.30 13.23 -14.28
CA GLY A 14 8.52 12.28 -13.19
C GLY A 14 9.85 12.53 -12.51
N ILE A 15 9.83 12.77 -11.20
CA ILE A 15 11.03 13.03 -10.40
C ILE A 15 11.34 11.78 -9.58
N THR A 16 12.59 11.35 -9.62
CA THR A 16 13.15 10.37 -8.68
C THR A 16 14.35 10.99 -8.00
N VAL A 17 14.32 11.06 -6.67
CA VAL A 17 15.41 11.58 -5.85
C VAL A 17 16.04 10.44 -5.07
N PHE A 18 17.36 10.29 -5.22
CA PHE A 18 18.18 9.42 -4.39
C PHE A 18 18.88 10.27 -3.34
N ASP A 19 18.45 10.14 -2.09
CA ASP A 19 19.01 10.89 -0.98
C ASP A 19 19.91 9.98 -0.11
N TYR A 20 21.19 10.32 -0.06
CA TYR A 20 22.19 9.54 0.67
C TYR A 20 22.36 10.09 2.07
N GLN A 21 21.88 9.32 3.03
CA GLN A 21 21.98 9.62 4.46
C GLN A 21 22.86 8.59 5.15
N ALA A 22 23.55 9.00 6.22
CA ALA A 22 24.42 8.13 7.01
C ALA A 22 23.66 6.96 7.68
N GLY A 23 22.33 7.08 7.78
CA GLY A 23 21.47 6.05 8.34
C GLY A 23 20.12 5.95 7.65
N ARG A 24 19.15 5.40 8.39
CA ARG A 24 17.74 5.24 8.01
C ARG A 24 16.82 5.91 9.04
N SER A 25 17.26 7.04 9.60
CA SER A 25 16.51 7.71 10.66
C SER A 25 15.25 8.35 10.08
N GLY A 26 14.12 8.23 10.76
CA GLY A 26 12.92 8.96 10.37
C GLY A 26 13.11 10.49 10.33
N ALA A 27 14.15 11.02 11.00
CA ALA A 27 14.51 12.43 10.94
C ALA A 27 14.89 12.87 9.52
N ASP A 28 15.54 12.00 8.74
CA ASP A 28 15.96 12.30 7.38
C ASP A 28 14.74 12.46 6.46
N ALA A 29 13.77 11.54 6.56
CA ALA A 29 12.52 11.62 5.82
C ALA A 29 11.68 12.84 6.19
N ARG A 30 11.72 13.27 7.45
CA ARG A 30 11.07 14.52 7.89
C ARG A 30 11.79 15.75 7.37
N ALA A 31 13.11 15.78 7.39
CA ALA A 31 13.87 16.90 6.85
C ALA A 31 13.66 17.06 5.34
N PHE A 32 13.57 15.94 4.61
CA PHE A 32 13.31 15.96 3.16
C PHE A 32 11.89 16.44 2.82
N LEU A 33 10.88 15.91 3.51
CA LEU A 33 9.47 16.26 3.23
C LEU A 33 9.06 17.59 3.86
N ASP A 34 9.79 18.06 4.87
CA ASP A 34 9.57 19.33 5.57
C ASP A 34 8.08 19.58 5.93
N ASP A 35 7.49 20.62 5.35
CA ASP A 35 6.09 21.00 5.58
C ASP A 35 5.10 20.31 4.63
N TRP A 36 5.57 19.47 3.70
CA TRP A 36 4.72 18.81 2.71
C TRP A 36 3.59 18.01 3.36
N LYS A 37 2.39 18.14 2.79
CA LYS A 37 1.18 17.41 3.17
C LYS A 37 0.56 16.76 1.94
N GLY A 38 0.25 15.50 2.04
CA GLY A 38 -0.35 14.73 0.95
C GLY A 38 -0.40 13.24 1.27
N HIS A 39 -0.61 12.44 0.23
CA HIS A 39 -0.70 10.99 0.34
C HIS A 39 0.66 10.37 0.09
N LEU A 40 1.26 9.75 1.11
CA LEU A 40 2.58 9.14 1.01
C LEU A 40 2.45 7.62 1.00
N VAL A 41 2.87 7.00 -0.11
CA VAL A 41 2.92 5.53 -0.22
C VAL A 41 4.18 5.02 0.47
N VAL A 42 4.02 4.26 1.55
CA VAL A 42 5.15 3.72 2.33
C VAL A 42 5.00 2.23 2.62
N ASP A 43 6.10 1.60 3.02
CA ASP A 43 6.17 0.20 3.41
C ASP A 43 5.92 -0.06 4.91
N ASP A 44 5.30 0.91 5.61
CA ASP A 44 5.04 0.89 7.06
C ASP A 44 6.31 0.93 7.94
N TYR A 45 7.48 1.29 7.39
CA TYR A 45 8.66 1.49 8.23
C TYR A 45 8.40 2.55 9.31
N ALA A 46 8.78 2.22 10.56
CA ALA A 46 8.52 3.06 11.73
C ALA A 46 9.08 4.49 11.61
N GLY A 47 10.12 4.69 10.79
CA GLY A 47 10.69 6.02 10.53
C GLY A 47 9.69 7.03 9.97
N TYR A 48 8.62 6.59 9.30
CA TYR A 48 7.61 7.47 8.73
C TYR A 48 6.54 7.92 9.71
N LYS A 49 6.35 7.24 10.85
CA LYS A 49 5.16 7.45 11.71
C LYS A 49 5.00 8.88 12.22
N ALA A 50 6.11 9.58 12.48
CA ALA A 50 6.08 10.98 12.88
C ALA A 50 5.59 11.95 11.79
N LEU A 51 5.70 11.60 10.50
CA LEU A 51 5.13 12.39 9.40
C LEU A 51 3.60 12.39 9.46
N PHE A 52 3.01 11.26 9.86
CA PHE A 52 1.55 11.11 9.88
C PHE A 52 0.90 11.93 10.98
N THR A 53 1.57 12.06 12.13
CA THR A 53 1.15 12.98 13.19
C THR A 53 1.29 14.45 12.80
N GLN A 54 2.07 14.74 11.75
CA GLN A 54 2.31 16.09 11.22
C GLN A 54 1.45 16.39 9.97
N GLY A 55 0.43 15.56 9.68
CA GLY A 55 -0.56 15.83 8.63
C GLY A 55 -0.30 15.16 7.27
N VAL A 56 0.72 14.31 7.15
CA VAL A 56 0.86 13.42 5.98
C VAL A 56 -0.15 12.27 6.10
N THR A 57 -0.87 11.97 5.02
CA THR A 57 -1.78 10.82 4.95
C THR A 57 -1.00 9.57 4.55
N GLU A 58 -0.98 8.57 5.45
CA GLU A 58 -0.35 7.28 5.20
C GLU A 58 -1.15 6.48 4.15
N VAL A 59 -0.45 5.99 3.13
CA VAL A 59 -0.98 5.04 2.14
C VAL A 59 -0.08 3.80 2.14
N GLY A 60 -0.66 2.63 2.41
CA GLY A 60 0.12 1.40 2.46
C GLY A 60 0.57 0.91 1.08
N CYS A 61 1.81 0.45 1.00
CA CYS A 61 2.37 -0.08 -0.25
C CYS A 61 1.84 -1.49 -0.58
N MET A 62 0.95 -1.58 -1.56
CA MET A 62 0.39 -2.85 -2.03
C MET A 62 1.46 -3.84 -2.54
N ALA A 63 2.56 -3.35 -3.11
CA ALA A 63 3.66 -4.21 -3.55
C ALA A 63 4.33 -4.94 -2.38
N HIS A 64 4.47 -4.27 -1.22
CA HIS A 64 4.97 -4.88 0.00
C HIS A 64 3.96 -5.86 0.61
N ALA A 65 2.66 -5.55 0.57
CA ALA A 65 1.60 -6.47 1.00
C ALA A 65 1.66 -7.78 0.19
N ARG A 66 1.66 -7.66 -1.14
CA ARG A 66 1.77 -8.79 -2.07
C ARG A 66 3.03 -9.63 -1.84
N ARG A 67 4.18 -8.98 -1.65
CA ARG A 67 5.47 -9.68 -1.46
C ARG A 67 5.44 -10.62 -0.25
N LYS A 68 4.87 -10.17 0.88
CA LYS A 68 4.75 -10.99 2.10
C LYS A 68 3.95 -12.27 1.85
N PHE A 69 2.83 -12.19 1.14
CA PHE A 69 2.06 -13.38 0.77
C PHE A 69 2.77 -14.25 -0.26
N PHE A 70 3.45 -13.64 -1.24
CA PHE A 70 4.22 -14.38 -2.23
C PHE A 70 5.33 -15.21 -1.58
N GLU A 71 6.12 -14.62 -0.69
CA GLU A 71 7.20 -15.32 0.03
C GLU A 71 6.66 -16.50 0.84
N LEU A 72 5.51 -16.33 1.51
CA LEU A 72 4.85 -17.41 2.23
C LEU A 72 4.40 -18.54 1.29
N HIS A 73 3.70 -18.19 0.21
CA HIS A 73 3.22 -19.18 -0.74
C HIS A 73 4.38 -19.93 -1.41
N ALA A 74 5.43 -19.23 -1.82
CA ALA A 74 6.63 -19.85 -2.39
C ALA A 74 7.33 -20.79 -1.40
N ALA A 75 7.39 -20.43 -0.11
CA ALA A 75 8.07 -21.21 0.91
C ALA A 75 7.32 -22.47 1.35
N ASN A 76 5.98 -22.43 1.42
CA ASN A 76 5.20 -23.51 2.04
C ASN A 76 3.85 -23.82 1.37
N GLN A 77 3.58 -23.27 0.18
CA GLN A 77 2.33 -23.47 -0.55
C GLN A 77 1.08 -23.11 0.27
N SER A 78 1.18 -22.12 1.17
CA SER A 78 0.05 -21.66 1.97
C SER A 78 -1.14 -21.29 1.08
N ALA A 79 -2.27 -21.99 1.27
CA ALA A 79 -3.52 -21.73 0.57
C ALA A 79 -4.09 -20.34 0.91
N VAL A 80 -3.94 -19.89 2.17
CA VAL A 80 -4.35 -18.54 2.60
C VAL A 80 -3.53 -17.48 1.88
N ALA A 81 -2.23 -17.71 1.70
CA ALA A 81 -1.38 -16.80 0.94
C ALA A 81 -1.74 -16.79 -0.55
N ALA A 82 -2.07 -17.94 -1.14
CA ALA A 82 -2.55 -18.02 -2.52
C ALA A 82 -3.85 -17.21 -2.73
N GLU A 83 -4.82 -17.33 -1.81
CA GLU A 83 -6.07 -16.57 -1.83
C GLU A 83 -5.81 -15.06 -1.75
N ALA A 84 -4.90 -14.62 -0.86
CA ALA A 84 -4.51 -13.21 -0.78
C ALA A 84 -3.90 -12.71 -2.10
N LEU A 85 -3.03 -13.50 -2.72
CA LEU A 85 -2.41 -13.16 -4.00
C LEU A 85 -3.45 -13.03 -5.12
N GLN A 86 -4.43 -13.94 -5.17
CA GLN A 86 -5.51 -13.89 -6.16
C GLN A 86 -6.35 -12.61 -6.00
N ARG A 87 -6.75 -12.26 -4.78
CA ARG A 87 -7.50 -11.03 -4.50
C ARG A 87 -6.71 -9.76 -4.85
N ILE A 88 -5.40 -9.76 -4.60
CA ILE A 88 -4.52 -8.65 -5.02
C ILE A 88 -4.37 -8.59 -6.54
N ALA A 89 -4.33 -9.74 -7.22
CA ALA A 89 -4.26 -9.80 -8.68
C ALA A 89 -5.48 -9.16 -9.35
N GLU A 90 -6.68 -9.35 -8.80
CA GLU A 90 -7.91 -8.68 -9.29
C GLU A 90 -7.78 -7.15 -9.25
N LEU A 91 -7.17 -6.59 -8.18
CA LEU A 91 -6.90 -5.16 -8.10
C LEU A 91 -5.88 -4.70 -9.15
N TYR A 92 -4.83 -5.49 -9.39
CA TYR A 92 -3.82 -5.17 -10.40
C TYR A 92 -4.38 -5.24 -11.82
N GLU A 93 -5.32 -6.14 -12.09
CA GLU A 93 -6.01 -6.22 -13.37
C GLU A 93 -6.82 -4.94 -13.63
N ILE A 94 -7.54 -4.44 -12.63
CA ILE A 94 -8.28 -3.16 -12.74
C ILE A 94 -7.31 -2.00 -13.00
N GLU A 95 -6.19 -1.91 -12.28
CA GLU A 95 -5.18 -0.87 -12.52
C GLU A 95 -4.53 -0.97 -13.91
N SER A 96 -4.37 -2.19 -14.42
CA SER A 96 -3.86 -2.43 -15.78
C SER A 96 -4.83 -1.90 -16.84
N ARG A 97 -6.13 -2.18 -16.70
CA ARG A 97 -7.19 -1.64 -17.58
C ARG A 97 -7.25 -0.12 -17.54
N GLY A 98 -6.95 0.47 -16.38
CA GLY A 98 -6.90 1.91 -16.19
C GLY A 98 -5.67 2.60 -16.80
N ARG A 99 -4.63 1.87 -17.24
CA ARG A 99 -3.30 2.43 -17.52
C ARG A 99 -3.29 3.63 -18.46
N THR A 100 -4.07 3.60 -19.53
CA THR A 100 -4.13 4.64 -20.56
C THR A 100 -5.33 5.57 -20.41
N LEU A 101 -6.15 5.39 -19.37
CA LEU A 101 -7.31 6.22 -19.11
C LEU A 101 -6.89 7.59 -18.57
N THR A 102 -7.73 8.59 -18.81
CA THR A 102 -7.63 9.89 -18.15
C THR A 102 -7.77 9.72 -16.63
N CYS A 103 -7.30 10.71 -15.86
CA CYS A 103 -7.44 10.69 -14.40
C CYS A 103 -8.91 10.51 -13.96
N GLU A 104 -9.84 11.16 -14.65
CA GLU A 104 -11.29 11.05 -14.39
C GLU A 104 -11.82 9.64 -14.69
N ALA A 105 -11.56 9.09 -15.88
CA ALA A 105 -12.03 7.76 -16.25
C ALA A 105 -11.40 6.66 -15.37
N ARG A 106 -10.14 6.82 -14.96
CA ARG A 106 -9.49 5.95 -13.97
C ARG A 106 -10.16 6.05 -12.60
N GLN A 107 -10.53 7.26 -12.16
CA GLN A 107 -11.25 7.44 -10.90
C GLN A 107 -12.61 6.72 -10.95
N GLN A 108 -13.37 6.88 -12.03
CA GLN A 108 -14.64 6.17 -12.23
C GLN A 108 -14.47 4.65 -12.18
N LEU A 109 -13.47 4.10 -12.88
CA LEU A 109 -13.12 2.67 -12.84
C LEU A 109 -12.79 2.20 -11.42
N ARG A 110 -11.99 2.98 -10.68
CA ARG A 110 -11.61 2.65 -9.30
C ARG A 110 -12.81 2.69 -8.35
N THR A 111 -13.66 3.71 -8.45
CA THR A 111 -14.86 3.83 -7.60
C THR A 111 -15.88 2.73 -7.92
N GLY A 112 -16.04 2.37 -9.19
CA GLY A 112 -16.99 1.32 -9.61
C GLY A 112 -16.54 -0.10 -9.29
N GLU A 113 -15.24 -0.41 -9.44
CA GLU A 113 -14.75 -1.79 -9.34
C GLU A 113 -13.70 -1.98 -8.24
N ALA A 114 -12.63 -1.18 -8.26
CA ALA A 114 -11.50 -1.39 -7.35
C ALA A 114 -11.90 -1.23 -5.87
N ALA A 115 -12.76 -0.25 -5.56
CA ALA A 115 -13.24 0.02 -4.21
C ALA A 115 -13.96 -1.20 -3.61
N VAL A 116 -14.81 -1.86 -4.40
CA VAL A 116 -15.55 -3.06 -3.97
C VAL A 116 -14.58 -4.21 -3.69
N LYS A 117 -13.63 -4.46 -4.60
CA LYS A 117 -12.63 -5.52 -4.45
C LYS A 117 -11.69 -5.28 -3.27
N LEU A 118 -11.26 -4.03 -3.09
CA LEU A 118 -10.42 -3.61 -2.00
C LEU A 118 -11.11 -3.80 -0.65
N GLN A 119 -12.39 -3.42 -0.56
CA GLN A 119 -13.20 -3.62 0.65
C GLN A 119 -13.39 -5.10 0.96
N ALA A 120 -13.66 -5.93 -0.06
CA ALA A 120 -13.79 -7.37 0.10
C ALA A 120 -12.48 -8.02 0.57
N LEU A 121 -11.33 -7.60 0.03
CA LEU A 121 -10.01 -8.03 0.48
C LEU A 121 -9.76 -7.62 1.94
N HIS A 122 -10.04 -6.38 2.31
CA HIS A 122 -9.86 -5.89 3.68
C HIS A 122 -10.74 -6.64 4.68
N GLN A 123 -12.02 -6.86 4.35
CA GLN A 123 -12.92 -7.65 5.20
C GLN A 123 -12.46 -9.10 5.34
N TRP A 124 -12.00 -9.72 4.25
CA TRP A 124 -11.47 -11.08 4.28
C TRP A 124 -10.20 -11.20 5.15
N LEU A 125 -9.30 -10.21 5.10
CA LEU A 125 -8.14 -10.16 5.99
C LEU A 125 -8.56 -10.12 7.46
N LEU A 126 -9.50 -9.25 7.81
CA LEU A 126 -9.98 -9.10 9.18
C LEU A 126 -10.72 -10.34 9.69
N SER A 127 -11.52 -11.00 8.85
CA SER A 127 -12.26 -12.20 9.26
C SER A 127 -11.37 -13.45 9.34
N THR A 128 -10.34 -13.54 8.51
CA THR A 128 -9.43 -14.69 8.47
C THR A 128 -8.36 -14.60 9.55
N ARG A 129 -7.93 -13.39 9.94
CA ARG A 129 -6.81 -13.17 10.86
C ARG A 129 -6.96 -13.86 12.23
N PRO A 130 -8.14 -13.91 12.88
CA PRO A 130 -8.33 -14.61 14.15
C PRO A 130 -8.07 -16.12 14.08
N GLY A 131 -8.21 -16.75 12.91
CA GLY A 131 -7.93 -18.17 12.70
C GLY A 131 -6.45 -18.49 12.47
N VAL A 132 -5.58 -17.48 12.43
CA VAL A 132 -4.14 -17.64 12.16
C VAL A 132 -3.34 -17.51 13.45
N ALA A 133 -2.41 -18.45 13.66
CA ALA A 133 -1.52 -18.45 14.82
C ALA A 133 -0.75 -17.13 14.95
N ASN A 134 -0.79 -16.54 16.15
CA ASN A 134 -0.09 -15.30 16.46
C ASN A 134 1.43 -15.46 16.31
N GLY A 135 2.10 -14.39 15.88
CA GLY A 135 3.55 -14.39 15.62
C GLY A 135 3.99 -15.11 14.34
N SER A 136 3.11 -15.86 13.67
CA SER A 136 3.43 -16.52 12.41
C SER A 136 3.74 -15.51 11.29
N GLY A 137 4.45 -15.96 10.26
CA GLY A 137 4.68 -15.15 9.06
C GLY A 137 3.37 -14.72 8.39
N LEU A 138 2.35 -15.60 8.39
CA LEU A 138 1.03 -15.30 7.86
C LEU A 138 0.30 -14.23 8.68
N ALA A 139 0.33 -14.32 10.01
CA ALA A 139 -0.24 -13.30 10.89
C ALA A 139 0.38 -11.92 10.58
N ARG A 140 1.72 -11.85 10.50
CA ARG A 140 2.42 -10.60 10.16
C ARG A 140 2.09 -10.07 8.77
N ALA A 141 1.90 -10.94 7.77
CA ALA A 141 1.50 -10.54 6.43
C ALA A 141 0.08 -9.96 6.41
N MET A 142 -0.84 -10.58 7.16
CA MET A 142 -2.22 -10.13 7.27
C MET A 142 -2.35 -8.83 8.08
N ASP A 143 -1.64 -8.70 9.20
CA ASP A 143 -1.64 -7.50 10.04
C ASP A 143 -1.13 -6.28 9.25
N TYR A 144 0.02 -6.46 8.57
CA TYR A 144 0.55 -5.44 7.66
C TYR A 144 -0.47 -5.04 6.58
N SER A 145 -1.08 -6.03 5.93
CA SER A 145 -1.98 -5.78 4.80
C SER A 145 -3.28 -5.13 5.26
N ALA A 146 -3.84 -5.52 6.41
CA ALA A 146 -5.03 -4.88 6.96
C ALA A 146 -4.77 -3.39 7.24
N GLN A 147 -3.64 -3.06 7.87
CA GLN A 147 -3.26 -1.67 8.12
C GLN A 147 -3.01 -0.91 6.81
N ALA A 148 -2.21 -1.47 5.91
CA ALA A 148 -1.86 -0.87 4.62
C ALA A 148 -3.09 -0.54 3.77
N LEU A 149 -4.08 -1.44 3.76
CA LEU A 149 -5.30 -1.31 2.97
C LEU A 149 -6.38 -0.48 3.67
N GLY A 150 -6.39 -0.42 5.00
CA GLY A 150 -7.36 0.40 5.76
C GLY A 150 -7.32 1.88 5.40
N GLY A 151 -6.11 2.43 5.18
CA GLY A 151 -5.93 3.81 4.70
C GLY A 151 -6.50 4.01 3.29
N VAL A 152 -6.23 3.06 2.38
CA VAL A 152 -6.72 3.11 0.99
C VAL A 152 -8.25 2.98 0.93
N VAL A 153 -8.84 2.07 1.72
CA VAL A 153 -10.31 1.90 1.80
C VAL A 153 -10.98 3.18 2.30
N THR A 154 -10.39 3.83 3.31
CA THR A 154 -10.91 5.10 3.84
C THR A 154 -10.89 6.19 2.76
N LEU A 155 -9.81 6.29 2.00
CA LEU A 155 -9.68 7.23 0.89
C LEU A 155 -10.71 6.98 -0.23
N CYS A 156 -10.98 5.71 -0.55
CA CYS A 156 -11.99 5.33 -1.54
C CYS A 156 -13.43 5.65 -1.12
N ARG A 157 -13.70 5.87 0.17
CA ARG A 157 -15.05 6.19 0.69
C ARG A 157 -15.34 7.70 0.78
N GLN A 158 -14.31 8.54 0.72
CA GLN A 158 -14.41 10.00 0.89
C GLN A 158 -14.47 10.76 -0.45
N ARG A 159 -14.57 10.04 -1.58
CA ARG A 159 -14.61 10.58 -2.94
C ARG A 159 -15.59 9.77 -3.79
#